data_AF-A0A8H2VMP9-F1
#
_entry.id   AF-A0A8H2VMP9-F1
#
_cell.length_a   1.000
_cell.length_b   1.000
_cell.length_c   1.000
_cell.angle_alpha   90.00
_cell.angle_beta   90.00
_cell.angle_gamma   90.00
#
_symmetry.space_group_name_H-M   'P 1'
#
loop_
_entity.id
_entity.type
_entity.pdbx_description
1 polymer ?
#
loop_
_entity_poly.entity_id
_entity_poly.type
_entity_poly.pdbx_seq_one_letter_code
_entity_poly.pdbx_strand_id
1 'polypeptide(L)'
;MTPPIPTFPPSSLPYEARFAANASYRKDFDGNLENCELIKFYQYSCDLEKDKDGKFGKKIACQPVKRLFRRCKDRKGIFMVETTVWEGEGSAK
;
A
#
# COMPACT_ATOMS: atom_id res chain seq x y z
N MET A 1 1.25 20.51 5.60
CA MET A 1 -0.05 19.85 5.86
C MET A 1 -0.10 18.60 4.99
N THR A 2 -0.41 17.43 5.55
CA THR A 2 -0.57 16.19 4.76
C THR A 2 -1.78 16.33 3.84
N PRO A 3 -1.68 16.05 2.54
CA PRO A 3 -2.83 16.14 1.64
C PRO A 3 -3.92 15.14 2.10
N PRO A 4 -5.21 15.47 1.96
CA PRO A 4 -6.29 14.53 2.25
C PRO A 4 -6.12 13.29 1.36
N ILE A 5 -6.05 12.13 2.00
CA ILE A 5 -5.97 10.84 1.31
C ILE A 5 -7.41 10.40 1.05
N PRO A 6 -7.81 10.16 -0.21
CA PRO A 6 -9.14 9.64 -0.51
C PRO A 6 -9.31 8.27 0.13
N THR A 7 -10.40 8.08 0.87
CA THR A 7 -10.75 6.80 1.48
C THR A 7 -11.69 6.03 0.56
N PHE A 8 -11.33 4.79 0.24
CA PHE A 8 -12.13 3.88 -0.57
C PHE A 8 -11.88 2.43 -0.12
N PRO A 9 -12.83 1.50 -0.34
CA PRO A 9 -12.64 0.11 0.04
C PRO A 9 -11.58 -0.56 -0.85
N PRO A 10 -10.83 -1.57 -0.36
CA PRO A 10 -9.77 -2.20 -1.14
C PRO A 10 -10.26 -2.80 -2.47
N SER A 11 -11.50 -3.27 -2.53
CA SER A 11 -12.13 -3.79 -3.76
C SER A 11 -12.21 -2.77 -4.89
N SER A 12 -12.26 -1.46 -4.58
CA SER A 12 -12.27 -0.38 -5.58
C SER A 12 -10.86 -0.01 -6.06
N LEU A 13 -9.79 -0.59 -5.50
CA LEU A 13 -8.42 -0.25 -5.85
C LEU A 13 -8.09 -0.38 -7.36
N PRO A 14 -8.55 -1.41 -8.11
CA PRO A 14 -8.31 -1.47 -9.56
C PRO A 14 -8.91 -0.29 -10.33
N TYR A 15 -10.07 0.22 -9.87
CA TYR A 15 -10.72 1.38 -10.46
C TYR A 15 -9.97 2.67 -10.10
N GLU A 16 -9.66 2.88 -8.83
CA GLU A 16 -8.97 4.09 -8.34
C GLU A 16 -7.54 4.21 -8.89
N ALA A 17 -6.85 3.09 -9.11
CA ALA A 17 -5.52 3.07 -9.71
C ALA A 17 -5.48 3.64 -11.14
N ARG A 18 -6.62 3.73 -11.84
CA ARG A 18 -6.72 4.37 -13.16
C ARG A 18 -6.50 5.87 -13.11
N PHE A 19 -6.56 6.49 -11.94
CA PHE A 19 -6.34 7.92 -11.76
C PHE A 19 -4.93 8.18 -11.22
N ALA A 20 -4.32 9.27 -11.67
CA ALA A 20 -3.09 9.80 -11.10
C ALA A 20 -3.40 10.68 -9.88
N ALA A 21 -2.36 11.08 -9.13
CA ALA A 21 -2.52 11.89 -7.91
C ALA A 21 -3.20 13.25 -8.14
N ASN A 22 -3.23 13.74 -9.39
CA ASN A 22 -3.94 14.95 -9.82
C ASN A 22 -5.37 14.66 -10.35
N ALA A 23 -5.94 13.49 -10.04
CA ALA A 23 -7.22 12.99 -10.55
C ALA A 23 -7.31 12.82 -12.08
N SER A 24 -6.20 12.95 -12.82
CA SER A 24 -6.20 12.71 -14.27
C SER A 24 -6.17 11.21 -14.58
N TYR A 25 -6.88 10.80 -15.62
CA TYR A 25 -6.87 9.41 -16.07
C TYR A 25 -5.48 9.01 -16.61
N ARG A 26 -5.00 7.83 -16.22
CA ARG A 26 -3.77 7.21 -16.72
C ARG A 26 -4.02 6.58 -18.08
N LYS A 27 -3.54 7.25 -19.13
CA LYS A 27 -3.60 6.72 -20.50
C LYS A 27 -2.74 5.46 -20.61
N ASP A 28 -3.19 4.51 -21.42
CA ASP A 28 -2.51 3.23 -21.68
C ASP A 28 -2.38 2.32 -20.45
N PHE A 29 -3.27 2.50 -19.47
CA PHE A 29 -3.45 1.60 -18.33
C PHE A 29 -4.92 1.15 -18.27
N ASP A 30 -5.15 -0.17 -18.30
CA ASP A 30 -6.48 -0.81 -18.34
C ASP A 30 -7.13 -0.94 -16.95
N GLY A 31 -6.39 -0.62 -15.88
CA GLY A 31 -6.82 -0.83 -14.50
C GLY A 31 -6.68 -2.27 -14.02
N ASN A 32 -6.10 -3.18 -14.81
CA ASN A 32 -5.85 -4.54 -14.37
C ASN A 32 -4.52 -4.61 -13.61
N LEU A 33 -4.61 -4.57 -12.28
CA LEU A 33 -3.45 -4.65 -11.39
C LEU A 33 -2.74 -6.01 -11.46
N GLU A 34 -3.42 -7.07 -11.88
CA GLU A 34 -2.82 -8.42 -11.98
C GLU A 34 -1.78 -8.51 -13.10
N ASN A 35 -1.94 -7.70 -14.16
CA ASN A 35 -0.99 -7.59 -15.26
C ASN A 35 0.32 -6.89 -14.86
N CYS A 36 0.32 -6.21 -13.70
CA CYS A 36 1.50 -5.54 -13.17
C CYS A 36 2.34 -6.49 -12.32
N GLU A 37 3.65 -6.29 -12.30
CA GLU A 37 4.57 -7.07 -11.48
C GLU A 37 4.32 -6.85 -9.99
N LEU A 38 4.22 -7.95 -9.23
CA LEU A 38 4.05 -7.93 -7.77
C LEU A 38 5.41 -7.86 -7.07
N ILE A 39 5.62 -6.78 -6.33
CA ILE A 39 6.83 -6.53 -5.54
C ILE A 39 6.49 -6.63 -4.06
N LYS A 40 7.37 -7.31 -3.32
CA LYS A 40 7.25 -7.49 -1.87
C LYS A 40 8.32 -6.68 -1.17
N PHE A 41 7.94 -5.89 -0.18
CA PHE A 41 8.86 -5.09 0.61
C PHE A 41 8.59 -5.28 2.10
N TYR A 42 9.65 -5.44 2.90
CA TYR A 42 9.54 -5.49 4.35
C TYR A 42 9.92 -4.15 4.93
N GLN A 43 8.97 -3.49 5.58
CA GLN A 43 9.21 -2.35 6.46
C GLN A 43 9.32 -2.85 7.89
N TYR A 44 9.74 -1.99 8.81
CA TYR A 44 9.72 -2.28 10.24
C TYR A 44 8.94 -1.17 10.94
N SER A 45 7.90 -1.54 11.70
CA SER A 45 7.24 -0.63 12.63
C SER A 45 7.97 -0.75 13.96
N CYS A 46 8.58 0.34 14.40
CA CYS A 46 9.33 0.38 15.64
C CYS A 46 8.59 1.25 16.65
N ASP A 47 8.22 0.65 17.77
CA ASP A 47 7.50 1.31 18.85
C ASP A 47 8.22 1.07 20.18
N LEU A 48 7.99 1.95 21.16
CA LEU A 48 8.48 1.74 22.52
C LEU A 48 7.69 0.60 23.16
N GLU A 49 8.41 -0.41 23.64
CA GLU A 49 7.81 -1.52 24.37
C GLU A 49 7.16 -1.00 25.65
N LYS A 50 5.89 -1.34 25.88
CA LYS A 50 5.22 -0.99 27.13
C LYS A 50 5.50 -2.06 28.17
N ASP A 51 5.91 -1.64 29.36
CA ASP A 51 6.04 -2.53 30.50
C ASP A 51 4.67 -3.07 30.94
N LYS A 52 4.64 -4.06 31.84
CA LYS A 52 3.40 -4.67 32.33
C LYS A 52 2.41 -3.66 32.95
N ASP A 53 2.92 -2.55 33.46
CA ASP A 53 2.13 -1.45 34.04
C ASP A 53 1.68 -0.41 33.01
N GLY A 54 1.88 -0.66 31.70
CA GLY A 54 1.49 0.23 30.61
C GLY A 54 2.37 1.46 30.41
N LYS A 55 3.44 1.61 31.20
CA LYS A 55 4.45 2.67 31.04
C LYS A 55 5.33 2.36 29.84
N PHE A 56 5.68 3.39 29.06
CA PHE A 56 6.66 3.24 27.99
C PHE A 56 8.01 2.87 28.59
N GLY A 57 8.50 1.68 28.25
CA GLY A 57 9.79 1.17 28.66
C GLY A 57 10.94 1.82 27.88
N LYS A 58 12.17 1.41 28.20
CA LYS A 58 13.40 1.92 27.54
C LYS A 58 13.79 1.14 26.27
N LYS A 59 13.06 0.08 25.94
CA LYS A 59 13.35 -0.79 24.80
C LYS A 59 12.50 -0.40 23.59
N ILE A 60 13.14 -0.35 22.43
CA ILE A 60 12.45 -0.20 21.14
C ILE A 60 12.26 -1.61 20.59
N ALA A 61 11.00 -1.96 20.30
CA ALA A 61 10.65 -3.20 19.63
C ALA A 61 10.26 -2.89 18.19
N CYS A 62 10.95 -3.53 17.24
CA CYS A 62 10.69 -3.39 15.81
C CYS A 62 10.05 -4.66 15.26
N GLN A 63 8.83 -4.55 14.74
CA GLN A 63 8.11 -5.65 14.12
C GLN A 63 8.13 -5.50 12.58
N PRO A 64 8.45 -6.55 11.82
CA PRO A 64 8.45 -6.48 10.37
C PRO A 64 7.01 -6.36 9.85
N VAL A 65 6.79 -5.39 8.97
CA VAL A 65 5.52 -5.14 8.27
C VAL A 65 5.73 -5.45 6.79
N LYS A 66 5.08 -6.52 6.32
CA LYS A 66 5.10 -6.90 4.91
C LYS A 66 4.16 -6.00 4.11
N ARG A 67 4.71 -5.31 3.11
CA ARG A 67 3.99 -4.45 2.17
C ARG A 67 4.06 -5.05 0.77
N LEU A 68 2.96 -4.96 0.04
CA LEU A 68 2.83 -5.46 -1.32
C LEU A 68 2.56 -4.30 -2.26
N PHE A 69 3.23 -4.29 -3.41
CA PHE A 69 3.09 -3.25 -4.42
C PHE A 69 2.97 -3.85 -5.81
N ARG A 70 2.12 -3.26 -6.65
CA ARG A 70 2.09 -3.53 -8.09
C ARG A 70 2.88 -2.46 -8.82
N ARG A 71 3.90 -2.87 -9.57
CA ARG A 71 4.69 -2.01 -10.45
C ARG A 71 4.04 -1.99 -11.83
N CYS A 72 3.29 -0.94 -12.11
CA CYS A 72 2.52 -0.77 -13.33
C CYS A 72 3.19 0.23 -14.27
N LYS A 73 2.74 0.26 -15.53
CA LYS A 73 3.18 1.20 -16.55
C LYS A 73 1.98 1.88 -17.18
N ASP A 74 2.05 3.20 -17.32
CA ASP A 74 1.12 4.01 -18.11
C ASP A 74 1.92 4.79 -19.18
N ARG A 75 1.24 5.66 -19.92
CA ARG A 75 1.87 6.50 -20.96
C ARG A 75 3.02 7.39 -20.43
N LYS A 76 2.97 7.81 -19.17
CA LYS A 76 3.96 8.71 -18.54
C LYS A 76 5.13 7.94 -17.94
N GLY A 77 5.01 6.64 -17.73
CA GLY A 77 6.10 5.79 -17.27
C GLY A 77 5.64 4.75 -16.25
N ILE A 78 6.55 4.41 -15.33
CA ILE A 78 6.29 3.43 -14.27
C ILE A 78 5.66 4.13 -13.08
N PHE A 79 4.67 3.48 -12.48
CA PHE A 79 4.07 3.90 -11.21
C PHE A 79 3.85 2.70 -10.29
N MET A 80 3.76 2.99 -8.99
CA MET A 80 3.60 1.99 -7.94
C MET A 80 2.21 2.13 -7.31
N VAL A 81 1.54 1.01 -7.08
CA VAL A 81 0.27 0.94 -6.35
C VAL A 81 0.48 0.05 -5.13
N GLU A 82 0.27 0.58 -3.92
CA GLU A 82 0.25 -0.27 -2.73
C GLU A 82 -1.00 -1.15 -2.76
N THR A 83 -0.80 -2.45 -2.62
CA THR A 83 -1.83 -3.50 -2.75
C THR A 83 -1.86 -4.43 -1.54
N THR A 84 -1.20 -4.07 -0.44
CA THR A 84 -1.07 -4.89 0.78
C THR A 84 -2.41 -5.49 1.24
N VAL A 85 -3.45 -4.66 1.36
CA VAL A 85 -4.78 -5.12 1.80
C VAL A 85 -5.52 -5.87 0.69
N TRP A 86 -5.44 -5.37 -0.55
CA TRP A 86 -6.11 -5.96 -1.72
C TRP A 86 -5.66 -7.40 -1.99
N GLU A 87 -4.35 -7.65 -1.92
CA GLU A 87 -3.78 -9.01 -2.05
C GLU A 87 -4.09 -9.87 -0.81
N GLY A 88 -4.20 -9.24 0.37
CA GLY A 88 -4.52 -9.91 1.64
C GLY A 88 -5.93 -10.48 1.68
N GLU A 89 -6.93 -9.72 1.22
CA GLU A 89 -8.32 -10.19 1.08
C GLU A 89 -8.45 -11.31 0.04
N GLY A 90 -7.63 -11.29 -1.02
CA GLY A 90 -7.54 -12.37 -2.00
C GLY A 90 -6.81 -13.64 -1.51
N SER A 91 -6.03 -13.54 -0.43
CA SER A 91 -5.26 -14.65 0.16
C SER A 91 -5.98 -15.40 1.28
N ALA A 92 -7.17 -14.95 1.68
CA ALA A 92 -8.04 -15.69 2.59
C ALA A 92 -8.73 -16.85 1.84
N LYS A 93 -7.94 -17.84 1.42
CA LYS A 93 -8.39 -19.16 0.97
C LYS A 93 -7.33 -20.20 1.32
#